data_AF-A0A931VRV2-F1
#
_entry.id   AF-A0A931VRV2-F1
#
_cell.length_a   1.000
_cell.length_b   1.000
_cell.length_c   1.000
_cell.angle_alpha   90.00
_cell.angle_beta   90.00
_cell.angle_gamma   90.00
#
_symmetry.space_group_name_H-M   'P 1'
#
loop_
_entity.id
_entity.type
_entity.pdbx_description
1 polymer ?
#
loop_
_entity_poly.entity_id
_entity_poly.type
_entity_poly.pdbx_seq_one_letter_code
_entity_poly.pdbx_strand_id
1 'polypeptide(L)'
;EEEAVARIRKSVLAMSELHQRRILHLDLKLSNVMITSDGNVRLVDFGLANHLDLPDLIYESFPEPKGTPAYIAPEQFIGVRDDPRSDIFSIGTMLYEMTTGKLPFPDARTEWGVVQRIRSGVTPPRKYNPAFSGAFEFLVLNCLRTNPDERFNSMEELYETLGLWEQEIPIQGIVKFAPKDEAPPERPSVTAALKRVSRLIPRIWEKNRDDFERLKRWADDRVKSEKERPFRVLVAIDLGQDASSRELNERVVRHAIDLARGRHSFITVMTAVTEDTGLAGPEKEMKVYNEACIRARKAIKGLIGAAGGDGSPVGINVRQGDVVEAVNGCIRDYKADLLVVGGSRRGALSRFILGSTAYKILTSVRCNVYVVH
;
A
#
# COMPACT_ATOMS: atom_id res chain seq x y z
N GLU A 1 -30.21 0.29 -16.20
CA GLU A 1 -28.74 0.07 -16.25
C GLU A 1 -28.18 0.40 -17.62
N GLU A 2 -28.84 0.00 -18.71
CA GLU A 2 -28.44 0.30 -20.10
C GLU A 2 -28.04 1.75 -20.37
N GLU A 3 -28.90 2.73 -20.06
CA GLU A 3 -28.58 4.14 -20.30
C GLU A 3 -27.34 4.60 -19.52
N ALA A 4 -27.19 4.15 -18.27
CA ALA A 4 -26.03 4.49 -17.45
C ALA A 4 -24.75 3.87 -18.01
N VAL A 5 -24.80 2.61 -18.45
CA VAL A 5 -23.68 1.93 -19.08
C VAL A 5 -23.29 2.63 -20.39
N ALA A 6 -24.25 2.96 -21.25
CA ALA A 6 -23.98 3.65 -22.51
C ALA A 6 -23.29 5.01 -22.29
N ARG A 7 -23.71 5.77 -21.27
CA ARG A 7 -23.06 7.04 -20.90
C ARG A 7 -21.67 6.82 -20.32
N ILE A 8 -21.51 5.89 -19.38
CA ILE A 8 -20.21 5.57 -18.77
C ILE A 8 -19.22 5.03 -19.81
N ARG A 9 -19.66 4.22 -20.76
CA ARG A 9 -18.80 3.67 -21.81
C ARG A 9 -18.14 4.77 -22.65
N LYS A 10 -18.84 5.89 -22.89
CA LYS A 10 -18.24 7.08 -23.52
C LYS A 10 -17.17 7.73 -22.64
N SER A 11 -17.39 7.82 -21.32
CA SER A 11 -16.38 8.31 -20.38
C SER A 11 -15.16 7.40 -20.32
N VAL A 12 -15.36 6.08 -20.32
CA VAL A 12 -14.28 5.08 -20.32
C VAL A 12 -13.43 5.18 -21.58
N LEU A 13 -14.06 5.39 -22.75
CA LEU A 13 -13.33 5.64 -24.00
C LEU A 13 -12.44 6.88 -23.91
N ALA A 14 -12.98 8.00 -23.40
CA ALA A 14 -12.20 9.22 -23.20
C ALA A 14 -11.05 9.01 -22.19
N MET A 15 -11.28 8.24 -21.13
CA MET A 15 -10.25 7.90 -20.15
C MET A 15 -9.17 6.97 -20.69
N SER A 16 -9.52 6.01 -21.55
CA SER A 16 -8.56 5.17 -22.26
C SER A 16 -7.61 6.02 -23.10
N GLU A 17 -8.13 6.99 -23.85
CA GLU A 17 -7.31 7.94 -24.61
C GLU A 17 -6.37 8.78 -23.71
N LEU A 18 -6.84 9.21 -22.53
CA LEU A 18 -5.99 9.91 -21.55
C LEU A 18 -4.89 8.99 -20.99
N HIS A 19 -5.23 7.76 -20.62
CA HIS A 19 -4.29 6.77 -20.09
C HIS A 19 -3.22 6.40 -21.11
N GLN A 20 -3.56 6.29 -22.40
CA GLN A 20 -2.59 6.10 -23.50
C GLN A 20 -1.62 7.27 -23.62
N ARG A 21 -2.07 8.49 -23.29
CA ARG A 21 -1.23 9.69 -23.18
C ARG A 21 -0.55 9.82 -21.82
N ARG A 22 -0.62 8.77 -20.99
CA ARG A 22 0.02 8.68 -19.67
C ARG A 22 -0.48 9.73 -18.69
N ILE A 23 -1.73 10.15 -18.83
CA ILE A 23 -2.42 11.10 -17.96
C ILE A 23 -3.47 10.36 -17.13
N LEU A 24 -3.37 10.44 -15.80
CA LEU A 24 -4.40 10.00 -14.86
C LEU A 24 -5.26 11.20 -14.45
N HIS A 25 -6.57 11.02 -14.31
CA HIS A 25 -7.47 12.12 -13.94
C HIS A 25 -7.56 12.34 -12.42
N LEU A 26 -7.65 11.25 -11.65
CA LEU A 26 -7.61 11.20 -10.18
C LEU A 26 -8.72 11.95 -9.41
N ASP A 27 -9.67 12.57 -10.10
CA ASP A 27 -10.89 13.19 -9.53
C ASP A 27 -12.10 12.98 -10.44
N LEU A 28 -12.24 11.76 -11.00
CA LEU A 28 -13.44 11.39 -11.74
C LEU A 28 -14.63 11.29 -10.79
N LYS A 29 -15.70 12.00 -11.17
CA LYS A 29 -16.99 12.03 -10.46
C LYS A 29 -18.07 12.49 -11.44
N LEU A 30 -19.34 12.28 -11.08
CA LEU A 30 -20.45 12.64 -11.97
C LEU A 30 -20.46 14.12 -12.36
N SER A 31 -20.10 15.04 -11.46
CA SER A 31 -20.05 16.47 -11.78
C SER A 31 -18.88 16.88 -12.69
N ASN A 32 -17.88 16.00 -12.89
CA ASN A 32 -16.75 16.22 -13.80
C ASN A 32 -16.97 15.57 -15.18
N VAL A 33 -18.19 15.08 -15.43
CA VAL A 33 -18.60 14.51 -16.72
C VAL A 33 -19.74 15.34 -17.29
N MET A 34 -19.44 16.13 -18.32
CA MET A 34 -20.44 16.94 -19.02
C MET A 34 -21.08 16.15 -20.15
N ILE A 35 -22.40 16.30 -20.30
CA ILE A 35 -23.17 15.75 -21.41
C ILE A 35 -23.54 16.91 -22.33
N THR A 36 -23.16 16.81 -23.60
CA THR A 36 -23.47 17.81 -24.63
C THR A 36 -24.86 17.58 -25.24
N SER A 37 -25.40 18.56 -25.95
CA SER A 37 -26.75 18.51 -26.54
C SER A 37 -26.92 17.42 -27.60
N ASP A 38 -25.83 17.02 -28.27
CA ASP A 38 -25.72 15.89 -29.19
C ASP A 38 -25.50 14.54 -28.47
N GLY A 39 -25.54 14.52 -27.13
CA GLY A 39 -25.43 13.31 -26.32
C GLY A 39 -24.01 12.78 -26.16
N ASN A 40 -22.98 13.55 -26.52
CA ASN A 40 -21.58 13.22 -26.28
C ASN A 40 -21.15 13.53 -24.85
N VAL A 41 -20.01 12.99 -24.45
CA VAL A 41 -19.41 13.18 -23.12
C VAL A 41 -18.13 14.00 -23.24
N ARG A 42 -17.95 14.96 -22.32
CA ARG A 42 -16.70 15.69 -22.13
C ARG A 42 -16.26 15.59 -20.67
N LEU A 43 -15.01 15.16 -20.47
CA LEU A 43 -14.37 15.17 -19.16
C LEU A 43 -13.85 16.57 -18.87
N VAL A 44 -14.04 17.04 -17.65
CA VAL A 44 -13.61 18.37 -17.19
C VAL A 44 -12.90 18.27 -15.84
N ASP A 45 -12.23 19.36 -15.45
CA ASP A 45 -11.55 19.49 -14.16
C ASP A 45 -10.36 18.52 -13.96
N PHE A 46 -9.27 18.84 -14.65
CA PHE A 46 -7.98 18.15 -14.53
C PHE A 46 -7.12 18.71 -13.38
N GLY A 47 -7.71 19.41 -12.42
CA GLY A 47 -6.98 20.08 -11.35
C GLY A 47 -6.20 19.12 -10.43
N LEU A 48 -6.51 17.82 -10.47
CA LEU A 48 -5.83 16.76 -9.73
C LEU A 48 -5.13 15.74 -10.64
N ALA A 49 -5.08 16.00 -11.95
CA ALA A 49 -4.51 15.07 -12.90
C ALA A 49 -3.00 14.91 -12.69
N ASN A 50 -2.50 13.70 -12.99
CA ASN A 50 -1.08 13.38 -12.91
C ASN A 50 -0.59 12.85 -14.26
N HIS A 51 0.49 13.42 -14.80
CA HIS A 51 1.15 12.90 -15.99
C HIS A 51 2.29 11.99 -15.53
N LEU A 52 2.24 10.70 -15.86
CA LEU A 52 3.13 9.67 -15.31
C LEU A 52 4.63 9.86 -15.64
N ASP A 53 4.94 10.69 -16.61
CA ASP A 53 6.33 11.05 -16.98
C ASP A 53 6.82 12.38 -16.38
N LEU A 54 5.96 13.10 -15.65
CA LEU A 54 6.29 14.38 -15.02
C LEU A 54 6.24 14.24 -13.49
N PRO A 55 6.93 15.12 -12.74
CA PRO A 55 6.78 15.18 -11.29
C PRO A 55 5.33 15.49 -10.87
N ASP A 56 4.80 14.76 -9.89
CA ASP A 56 3.47 15.01 -9.32
C ASP A 56 3.54 16.15 -8.29
N LEU A 57 3.55 17.39 -8.80
CA LEU A 57 3.63 18.61 -7.98
C LEU A 57 2.48 18.73 -6.97
N ILE A 58 1.34 18.11 -7.25
CA ILE A 58 0.17 18.12 -6.36
C ILE A 58 0.45 17.28 -5.13
N TYR A 59 0.99 16.07 -5.33
CA TYR A 59 1.40 15.22 -4.23
C TYR A 59 2.56 15.81 -3.42
N GLU A 60 3.53 16.43 -4.10
CA GLU A 60 4.67 17.09 -3.45
C GLU A 60 4.23 18.28 -2.58
N SER A 61 3.28 19.09 -3.07
CA SER A 61 2.79 20.27 -2.35
C SER A 61 1.76 19.90 -1.28
N PHE A 62 0.98 18.84 -1.50
CA PHE A 62 -0.11 18.42 -0.63
C PHE A 62 -0.16 16.89 -0.49
N PRO A 63 0.51 16.33 0.53
CA PRO A 63 0.62 14.87 0.68
C PRO A 63 -0.67 14.20 1.17
N GLU A 64 -1.69 14.96 1.58
CA GLU A 64 -3.01 14.37 1.91
C GLU A 64 -3.80 14.05 0.64
N PRO A 65 -4.64 12.99 0.65
CA PRO A 65 -5.49 12.63 -0.48
C PRO A 65 -6.40 13.80 -0.88
N LYS A 66 -6.30 14.25 -2.13
CA LYS A 66 -7.14 15.29 -2.71
C LYS A 66 -8.19 14.68 -3.63
N GLY A 67 -9.31 15.39 -3.77
CA GLY A 67 -10.43 15.01 -4.61
C GLY A 67 -11.71 14.84 -3.81
N THR A 68 -12.71 14.25 -4.45
CA THR A 68 -14.03 14.04 -3.83
C THR A 68 -14.06 12.70 -3.10
N PRO A 69 -14.06 12.65 -1.75
CA PRO A 69 -13.71 11.42 -1.01
C PRO A 69 -14.57 10.19 -1.32
N ALA A 70 -15.81 10.39 -1.79
CA ALA A 70 -16.70 9.32 -2.21
C ALA A 70 -16.16 8.49 -3.39
N TYR A 71 -15.36 9.09 -4.28
CA TYR A 71 -14.88 8.48 -5.53
C TYR A 71 -13.39 8.11 -5.51
N ILE A 72 -12.67 8.52 -4.46
CA ILE A 72 -11.24 8.25 -4.27
C ILE A 72 -11.01 6.75 -4.06
N ALA A 73 -10.08 6.17 -4.82
CA ALA A 73 -9.69 4.77 -4.66
C ALA A 73 -8.90 4.53 -3.35
N PRO A 74 -8.98 3.33 -2.74
CA PRO A 74 -8.25 2.99 -1.50
C PRO A 74 -6.76 3.35 -1.53
N GLU A 75 -6.09 3.06 -2.65
CA GLU A 75 -4.67 3.31 -2.84
C GLU A 75 -4.32 4.81 -2.92
N GLN A 76 -5.26 5.66 -3.34
CA GLN A 76 -5.02 7.11 -3.33
C GLN A 76 -4.99 7.68 -1.90
N PHE A 77 -5.65 7.01 -0.93
CA PHE A 77 -5.57 7.44 0.48
C PHE A 77 -4.18 7.26 1.10
N ILE A 78 -3.35 6.41 0.48
CA ILE A 78 -1.99 6.12 0.91
C ILE A 78 -0.94 6.82 0.04
N GLY A 79 -1.37 7.75 -0.82
CA GLY A 79 -0.51 8.55 -1.66
C GLY A 79 -0.12 7.92 -3.01
N VAL A 80 -0.74 6.79 -3.39
CA VAL A 80 -0.53 6.22 -4.73
C VAL A 80 -1.34 7.04 -5.73
N ARG A 81 -0.63 7.75 -6.61
CA ARG A 81 -1.22 8.63 -7.63
C ARG A 81 -0.68 8.33 -9.03
N ASP A 82 0.02 7.21 -9.20
CA ASP A 82 0.60 6.73 -10.45
C ASP A 82 -0.06 5.43 -10.98
N ASP A 83 -1.13 4.94 -10.32
CA ASP A 83 -1.86 3.75 -10.75
C ASP A 83 -3.12 4.11 -11.57
N PRO A 84 -3.21 3.76 -12.87
CA PRO A 84 -4.39 4.05 -13.70
C PRO A 84 -5.67 3.37 -13.19
N ARG A 85 -5.56 2.31 -12.40
CA ARG A 85 -6.72 1.57 -11.88
C ARG A 85 -7.45 2.35 -10.79
N SER A 86 -6.88 3.45 -10.29
CA SER A 86 -7.60 4.39 -9.44
C SER A 86 -8.75 5.07 -10.17
N ASP A 87 -8.56 5.48 -11.43
CA ASP A 87 -9.64 6.06 -12.24
C ASP A 87 -10.74 5.02 -12.54
N ILE A 88 -10.39 3.73 -12.67
CA ILE A 88 -11.35 2.62 -12.84
C ILE A 88 -12.27 2.50 -11.62
N PHE A 89 -11.73 2.66 -10.41
CA PHE A 89 -12.52 2.65 -9.18
C PHE A 89 -13.51 3.82 -9.14
N SER A 90 -13.07 5.02 -9.55
CA SER A 90 -13.94 6.18 -9.65
C SER A 90 -15.06 5.98 -10.67
N ILE A 91 -14.77 5.38 -11.84
CA ILE A 91 -15.78 4.97 -12.82
C ILE A 91 -16.77 3.97 -12.23
N GLY A 92 -16.29 2.96 -11.50
CA GLY A 92 -17.14 2.00 -10.78
C GLY A 92 -18.08 2.67 -9.79
N THR A 93 -17.57 3.68 -9.07
CA THR A 93 -18.35 4.48 -8.12
C THR A 93 -19.44 5.29 -8.82
N MET A 94 -19.11 5.93 -9.95
CA MET A 94 -20.06 6.66 -10.78
C MET A 94 -21.16 5.75 -11.33
N LEU A 95 -20.80 4.59 -11.88
CA LEU A 95 -21.76 3.63 -12.43
C LEU A 95 -22.69 3.09 -11.34
N TYR A 96 -22.15 2.80 -10.16
CA TYR A 96 -22.92 2.39 -8.98
C TYR A 96 -23.92 3.47 -8.56
N GLU A 97 -23.49 4.73 -8.48
CA GLU A 97 -24.35 5.84 -8.07
C GLU A 97 -25.43 6.18 -9.10
N MET A 98 -25.09 6.22 -10.38
CA MET A 98 -26.05 6.47 -11.47
C MET A 98 -27.18 5.45 -11.50
N THR A 99 -26.89 4.20 -11.13
CA THR A 99 -27.88 3.11 -11.22
C THR A 99 -28.63 2.88 -9.93
N THR A 100 -27.99 3.03 -8.77
CA THR A 100 -28.61 2.77 -7.47
C THR A 100 -29.13 4.03 -6.78
N GLY A 101 -28.71 5.23 -7.23
CA GLY A 101 -28.94 6.50 -6.54
C GLY A 101 -28.21 6.60 -5.19
N LYS A 102 -27.23 5.72 -4.93
CA LYS A 102 -26.50 5.63 -3.66
C LYS A 102 -25.01 5.57 -3.91
N LEU A 103 -24.22 6.06 -2.98
CA LEU A 103 -22.77 5.83 -2.98
C LEU A 103 -22.46 4.42 -2.46
N PRO A 104 -21.46 3.73 -3.03
CA PRO A 104 -21.03 2.40 -2.53
C PRO A 104 -20.44 2.48 -1.11
N PHE A 105 -19.89 3.63 -0.73
CA PHE A 105 -19.30 3.90 0.58
C PHE A 105 -19.76 5.27 1.12
N PRO A 106 -20.86 5.35 1.86
CA PRO A 106 -21.47 6.62 2.27
C PRO A 106 -20.62 7.45 3.26
N ASP A 107 -19.89 6.81 4.17
CA ASP A 107 -19.08 7.50 5.21
C ASP A 107 -17.67 7.91 4.76
N ALA A 108 -17.48 8.08 3.45
CA ALA A 108 -16.21 8.23 2.73
C ALA A 108 -15.20 9.26 3.26
N ARG A 109 -15.64 10.23 4.05
CA ARG A 109 -14.82 11.35 4.55
C ARG A 109 -14.20 11.08 5.92
N THR A 110 -14.66 10.06 6.63
CA THR A 110 -14.17 9.71 7.96
C THR A 110 -13.08 8.65 7.87
N GLU A 111 -12.14 8.65 8.82
CA GLU A 111 -11.14 7.57 8.93
C GLU A 111 -11.82 6.20 9.01
N TRP A 112 -12.94 6.11 9.73
CA TRP A 112 -13.77 4.90 9.81
C TRP A 112 -14.34 4.50 8.45
N GLY A 113 -14.81 5.45 7.64
CA GLY A 113 -15.34 5.17 6.30
C GLY A 113 -14.27 4.71 5.30
N VAL A 114 -13.05 5.21 5.40
CA VAL A 114 -11.90 4.68 4.63
C VAL A 114 -11.60 3.25 5.06
N VAL A 115 -11.60 2.97 6.37
CA VAL A 115 -11.44 1.62 6.91
C VAL A 115 -12.56 0.69 6.43
N GLN A 116 -13.81 1.15 6.39
CA GLN A 116 -14.93 0.39 5.84
C GLN A 116 -14.76 0.14 4.34
N ARG A 117 -14.28 1.11 3.57
CA ARG A 117 -13.97 0.91 2.14
C ARG A 117 -12.92 -0.17 1.89
N ILE A 118 -11.96 -0.28 2.81
CA ILE A 118 -10.90 -1.30 2.72
C ILE A 118 -11.38 -2.67 3.24
N ARG A 119 -12.15 -2.70 4.32
CA ARG A 119 -12.52 -3.92 5.05
C ARG A 119 -13.86 -4.52 4.68
N SER A 120 -14.80 -3.70 4.24
CA SER A 120 -16.18 -4.09 3.96
C SER A 120 -16.39 -4.14 2.45
N GLY A 121 -17.00 -5.22 1.99
CA GLY A 121 -17.42 -5.32 0.60
C GLY A 121 -18.52 -4.30 0.28
N VAL A 122 -18.57 -3.86 -0.97
CA VAL A 122 -19.65 -3.03 -1.50
C VAL A 122 -20.97 -3.79 -1.41
N THR A 123 -22.05 -3.10 -1.04
CA THR A 123 -23.40 -3.68 -1.12
C THR A 123 -23.72 -3.96 -2.59
N PRO A 124 -24.00 -5.20 -3.02
CA PRO A 124 -24.22 -5.48 -4.43
C PRO A 124 -25.43 -4.72 -5.00
N PRO A 125 -25.35 -4.12 -6.21
CA PRO A 125 -26.46 -3.35 -6.79
C PRO A 125 -27.79 -4.12 -6.83
N ARG A 126 -27.77 -5.45 -7.04
CA ARG A 126 -28.99 -6.27 -7.09
C ARG A 126 -29.74 -6.34 -5.76
N LYS A 127 -29.10 -5.97 -4.65
CA LYS A 127 -29.80 -5.81 -3.37
C LYS A 127 -30.74 -4.62 -3.35
N TYR A 128 -30.46 -3.59 -4.14
CA TYR A 128 -31.34 -2.42 -4.26
C TYR A 128 -32.33 -2.56 -5.41
N ASN A 129 -31.93 -3.20 -6.50
CA ASN A 129 -32.82 -3.52 -7.60
C ASN A 129 -32.53 -4.93 -8.14
N PRO A 130 -33.33 -5.95 -7.77
CA PRO A 130 -33.14 -7.33 -8.24
C PRO A 130 -33.24 -7.53 -9.76
N ALA A 131 -33.82 -6.55 -10.49
CA ALA A 131 -33.91 -6.58 -11.95
C ALA A 131 -32.57 -6.34 -12.64
N PHE A 132 -31.55 -5.83 -11.94
CA PHE A 132 -30.22 -5.70 -12.51
C PHE A 132 -29.62 -7.06 -12.88
N SER A 133 -28.97 -7.12 -14.04
CA SER A 133 -28.35 -8.34 -14.53
C SER A 133 -27.17 -8.76 -13.64
N GLY A 134 -26.91 -10.07 -13.54
CA GLY A 134 -25.73 -10.58 -12.83
C GLY A 134 -24.42 -10.10 -13.47
N ALA A 135 -24.42 -9.88 -14.78
CA ALA A 135 -23.30 -9.32 -15.52
C ALA A 135 -23.06 -7.83 -15.19
N PHE A 136 -24.12 -7.04 -15.01
CA PHE A 136 -24.00 -5.65 -14.56
C PHE A 136 -23.42 -5.56 -13.14
N GLU A 137 -23.97 -6.33 -12.20
CA GLU A 137 -23.44 -6.39 -10.83
C GLU A 137 -21.96 -6.79 -10.82
N PHE A 138 -21.61 -7.77 -11.64
CA PHE A 138 -20.25 -8.22 -11.82
C PHE A 138 -19.32 -7.08 -12.26
N LEU A 139 -19.67 -6.35 -13.33
CA LEU A 139 -18.90 -5.21 -13.84
C LEU A 139 -18.62 -4.18 -12.74
N VAL A 140 -19.68 -3.76 -12.05
CA VAL A 140 -19.61 -2.73 -11.02
C VAL A 140 -18.75 -3.17 -9.84
N LEU A 141 -18.93 -4.39 -9.35
CA LEU A 141 -18.16 -4.92 -8.23
C LEU A 141 -16.69 -5.17 -8.58
N ASN A 142 -16.39 -5.46 -9.85
CA ASN A 142 -15.00 -5.62 -10.31
C ASN A 142 -14.26 -4.28 -10.31
N CYS A 143 -14.88 -3.20 -10.80
CA CYS A 143 -14.32 -1.85 -10.70
C CYS A 143 -14.08 -1.42 -9.24
N LEU A 144 -14.95 -1.83 -8.32
CA LEU A 144 -14.93 -1.40 -6.91
C LEU A 144 -14.09 -2.29 -5.99
N ARG A 145 -13.24 -3.18 -6.52
CA ARG A 145 -12.36 -4.00 -5.69
C ARG A 145 -11.38 -3.14 -4.90
N THR A 146 -11.14 -3.51 -3.65
CA THR A 146 -10.22 -2.80 -2.78
C THR A 146 -8.78 -2.88 -3.30
N ASN A 147 -8.35 -4.08 -3.69
CA ASN A 147 -7.05 -4.31 -4.31
C ASN A 147 -7.11 -3.91 -5.80
N PRO A 148 -6.29 -2.96 -6.28
CA PRO A 148 -6.27 -2.59 -7.69
C PRO A 148 -5.89 -3.75 -8.62
N ASP A 149 -5.10 -4.72 -8.16
CA ASP A 149 -4.75 -5.92 -8.94
C ASP A 149 -5.93 -6.88 -9.19
N GLU A 150 -7.04 -6.68 -8.48
CA GLU A 150 -8.28 -7.47 -8.65
C GLU A 150 -9.33 -6.75 -9.52
N ARG A 151 -9.03 -5.53 -9.99
CA ARG A 151 -9.87 -4.77 -10.93
C ARG A 151 -9.51 -5.13 -12.38
N PHE A 152 -10.21 -4.53 -13.33
CA PHE A 152 -9.76 -4.48 -14.73
C PHE A 152 -8.34 -3.89 -14.81
N ASN A 153 -7.51 -4.47 -15.67
CA ASN A 153 -6.10 -4.10 -15.79
C ASN A 153 -5.94 -2.72 -16.47
N SER A 154 -6.90 -2.33 -17.32
CA SER A 154 -6.88 -1.04 -18.00
C SER A 154 -8.27 -0.52 -18.35
N MET A 155 -8.35 0.75 -18.77
CA MET A 155 -9.58 1.35 -19.28
C MET A 155 -10.04 0.71 -20.59
N GLU A 156 -9.11 0.24 -21.43
CA GLU A 156 -9.41 -0.51 -22.65
C GLU A 156 -10.14 -1.82 -22.32
N GLU A 157 -9.64 -2.59 -21.34
CA GLU A 157 -10.28 -3.83 -20.91
C GLU A 157 -11.70 -3.57 -20.38
N LEU A 158 -11.87 -2.49 -19.60
CA LEU A 158 -13.19 -2.08 -19.12
C LEU A 158 -14.11 -1.66 -20.29
N TYR A 159 -13.61 -0.90 -21.26
CA TYR A 159 -14.37 -0.44 -22.43
C TYR A 159 -14.88 -1.62 -23.28
N GLU A 160 -14.01 -2.58 -23.54
CA GLU A 160 -14.33 -3.81 -24.27
C GLU A 160 -15.36 -4.64 -23.50
N THR A 161 -15.17 -4.83 -22.20
CA THR A 161 -16.09 -5.61 -21.36
C THR A 161 -17.49 -4.96 -21.29
N LEU A 162 -17.57 -3.62 -21.22
CA LEU A 162 -18.85 -2.91 -21.31
C LEU A 162 -19.52 -3.12 -22.68
N GLY A 163 -18.74 -3.15 -23.77
CA GLY A 163 -19.25 -3.43 -25.11
C GLY A 163 -19.77 -4.86 -25.27
N LEU A 164 -19.13 -5.84 -24.64
CA LEU A 164 -19.62 -7.22 -24.58
C LEU A 164 -20.93 -7.32 -23.80
N TRP A 165 -21.03 -6.60 -22.69
CA TRP A 165 -22.26 -6.54 -21.90
C TRP A 165 -23.42 -5.92 -22.68
N GLU A 166 -23.20 -4.83 -23.44
CA GLU A 166 -24.21 -4.20 -24.31
C GLU A 166 -24.73 -5.16 -25.40
N GLN A 167 -23.91 -6.11 -25.82
CA GLN A 167 -24.27 -7.14 -26.81
C GLN A 167 -24.84 -8.41 -26.17
N GLU A 168 -25.10 -8.40 -24.86
CA GLU A 168 -25.55 -9.55 -24.07
C GLU A 168 -24.60 -10.77 -24.16
N ILE A 169 -23.33 -10.54 -24.46
CA ILE A 169 -22.31 -11.61 -24.53
C ILE A 169 -21.87 -11.96 -23.10
N PRO A 170 -21.82 -13.26 -22.71
CA PRO A 170 -21.41 -13.66 -21.37
C PRO A 170 -19.98 -13.23 -21.02
N ILE A 171 -19.84 -12.29 -20.08
CA ILE A 171 -18.54 -11.72 -19.65
C ILE A 171 -17.84 -12.51 -18.52
N GLN A 172 -18.58 -13.36 -17.80
CA GLN A 172 -18.11 -14.05 -16.58
C GLN A 172 -17.00 -15.09 -16.82
N GLY A 173 -16.78 -15.51 -18.08
CA GLY A 173 -15.72 -16.43 -18.47
C GLY A 173 -14.60 -15.83 -19.35
N ILE A 174 -14.73 -14.56 -19.74
CA ILE A 174 -13.79 -13.86 -20.63
C ILE A 174 -12.75 -13.09 -19.81
N VAL A 175 -13.20 -12.44 -18.73
CA VAL A 175 -12.31 -11.83 -17.74
C VAL A 175 -11.70 -12.97 -16.93
N LYS A 176 -10.38 -13.19 -17.05
CA LYS A 176 -9.69 -14.25 -16.32
C LYS A 176 -9.77 -13.99 -14.81
N PHE A 177 -10.73 -14.64 -14.17
CA PHE A 177 -10.62 -14.92 -12.75
C PHE A 177 -9.51 -15.93 -12.53
N ALA A 178 -8.63 -15.64 -11.58
CA ALA A 178 -8.26 -16.69 -10.64
C ALA A 178 -9.35 -16.68 -9.56
N PRO A 179 -10.34 -17.60 -9.58
CA PRO A 179 -11.19 -17.77 -8.42
C PRO A 179 -10.30 -18.31 -7.30
N LYS A 180 -10.22 -17.63 -6.17
CA LYS A 180 -10.04 -18.37 -4.92
C LYS A 180 -11.40 -18.88 -4.53
N ASP A 181 -11.66 -20.13 -4.87
CA ASP A 181 -12.77 -20.92 -4.35
C ASP A 181 -12.64 -21.03 -2.82
N GLU A 182 -13.17 -20.06 -2.07
CA GLU A 182 -13.55 -20.26 -0.68
C GLU A 182 -14.91 -19.59 -0.43
N ALA A 183 -15.90 -20.42 -0.10
CA ALA A 183 -17.23 -19.97 0.30
C ALA A 183 -17.13 -18.97 1.47
N PRO A 184 -18.04 -17.98 1.57
CA PRO A 184 -18.02 -17.04 2.68
C PRO A 184 -18.24 -17.80 4.00
N PRO A 185 -17.35 -17.67 5.00
CA PRO A 185 -17.52 -18.40 6.25
C PRO A 185 -18.78 -17.89 6.99
N GLU A 186 -19.53 -18.82 7.58
CA GLU A 186 -20.73 -18.55 8.38
C GLU A 186 -20.44 -17.50 9.48
N ARG A 187 -21.38 -16.56 9.64
CA ARG A 187 -21.29 -15.47 10.63
C ARG A 187 -21.52 -16.02 12.05
N PRO A 188 -20.58 -15.88 13.00
CA PRO A 188 -20.85 -16.19 14.40
C PRO A 188 -21.64 -15.05 15.05
N SER A 189 -22.64 -15.39 15.87
CA SER A 189 -23.49 -14.43 16.58
C SER A 189 -22.70 -13.51 17.51
N VAL A 190 -23.18 -12.26 17.58
CA VAL A 190 -22.55 -11.07 18.18
C VAL A 190 -22.12 -11.29 19.65
N THR A 191 -22.74 -12.21 20.37
CA THR A 191 -22.47 -12.48 21.79
C THR A 191 -21.28 -13.41 22.03
N ALA A 192 -20.91 -14.28 21.08
CA ALA A 192 -19.72 -15.12 21.19
C ALA A 192 -18.44 -14.39 20.74
N ALA A 193 -18.56 -13.48 19.75
CA ALA A 193 -17.45 -12.66 19.26
C ALA A 193 -16.99 -11.62 20.31
N LEU A 194 -17.92 -10.96 21.02
CA LEU A 194 -17.60 -9.98 22.06
C LEU A 194 -16.80 -10.58 23.24
N LYS A 195 -17.09 -11.83 23.65
CA LYS A 195 -16.33 -12.55 24.68
C LYS A 195 -14.97 -13.10 24.22
N ARG A 196 -14.72 -13.16 22.89
CA ARG A 196 -13.42 -13.50 22.29
C ARG A 196 -12.57 -12.24 22.08
N VAL A 197 -13.19 -11.15 21.64
CA VAL A 197 -12.53 -9.86 21.38
C VAL A 197 -12.07 -9.19 22.67
N SER A 198 -12.84 -9.25 23.77
CA SER A 198 -12.37 -8.74 25.08
C SER A 198 -11.22 -9.54 25.69
N ARG A 199 -10.99 -10.77 25.22
CA ARG A 199 -9.85 -11.63 25.60
C ARG A 199 -8.68 -11.58 24.62
N LEU A 200 -8.83 -10.94 23.46
CA LEU A 200 -7.81 -10.84 22.40
C LEU A 200 -7.01 -9.53 22.47
N ILE A 201 -7.57 -8.46 23.05
CA ILE A 201 -6.88 -7.17 23.14
C ILE A 201 -5.67 -7.22 24.09
N PRO A 202 -5.69 -7.94 25.24
CA PRO A 202 -4.47 -8.17 26.00
C PRO A 202 -3.57 -9.27 25.41
N ARG A 203 -4.11 -10.23 24.63
CA ARG A 203 -3.36 -11.43 24.19
C ARG A 203 -2.61 -11.31 22.86
N ILE A 204 -2.94 -10.33 21.99
CA ILE A 204 -2.05 -9.96 20.87
C ILE A 204 -0.82 -9.20 21.41
N TRP A 205 -0.91 -8.63 22.61
CA TRP A 205 0.18 -7.88 23.23
C TRP A 205 0.91 -8.62 24.36
N GLU A 206 0.38 -9.73 24.86
CA GLU A 206 1.03 -10.65 25.80
C GLU A 206 0.84 -12.13 25.41
N LYS A 207 1.68 -12.65 24.50
CA LYS A 207 2.36 -13.95 24.65
C LYS A 207 3.26 -14.26 23.45
N ASN A 208 4.56 -14.36 23.72
CA ASN A 208 5.61 -14.92 22.87
C ASN A 208 5.14 -16.14 22.05
N ARG A 209 5.38 -16.12 20.72
CA ARG A 209 6.22 -17.10 20.01
C ARG A 209 6.33 -16.80 18.50
N ASP A 210 7.55 -16.36 18.15
CA ASP A 210 8.33 -16.56 16.93
C ASP A 210 7.91 -15.92 15.59
N ASP A 211 8.15 -14.61 15.46
CA ASP A 211 8.16 -13.88 14.18
C ASP A 211 9.28 -14.32 13.23
N PHE A 212 10.34 -14.97 13.76
CA PHE A 212 11.46 -15.49 12.97
C PHE A 212 11.10 -16.71 12.11
N GLU A 213 10.10 -17.51 12.52
CA GLU A 213 9.56 -18.62 11.73
C GLU A 213 8.97 -18.14 10.38
N ARG A 214 8.32 -16.97 10.38
CA ARG A 214 7.76 -16.36 9.17
C ARG A 214 8.84 -15.88 8.20
N LEU A 215 9.91 -15.29 8.73
CA LEU A 215 11.09 -14.89 7.96
C LEU A 215 11.77 -16.11 7.32
N LYS A 216 11.90 -17.19 8.10
CA LYS A 216 12.48 -18.46 7.64
C LYS A 216 11.67 -19.11 6.52
N ARG A 217 10.33 -19.17 6.65
CA ARG A 217 9.45 -19.73 5.59
C ARG A 217 9.55 -18.97 4.28
N TRP A 218 9.58 -17.63 4.30
CA TRP A 218 9.76 -16.83 3.09
C TRP A 218 11.11 -17.10 2.43
N ALA A 219 12.17 -17.26 3.23
CA ALA A 219 13.49 -17.62 2.74
C ALA A 219 13.42 -18.98 2.04
N ASP A 220 12.82 -19.99 2.67
CA ASP A 220 12.69 -21.36 2.19
C ASP A 220 11.85 -21.47 0.91
N ASP A 221 10.72 -20.76 0.83
CA ASP A 221 9.84 -20.74 -0.36
C ASP A 221 10.55 -20.10 -1.55
N ARG A 222 11.38 -19.09 -1.29
CA ARG A 222 12.19 -18.49 -2.33
C ARG A 222 13.35 -19.41 -2.69
N VAL A 223 13.96 -20.15 -1.75
CA VAL A 223 15.02 -21.17 -2.02
C VAL A 223 14.56 -22.12 -3.11
N LYS A 224 13.29 -22.50 -3.06
CA LYS A 224 12.64 -23.35 -4.07
C LYS A 224 12.36 -22.66 -5.41
N SER A 225 12.43 -21.33 -5.51
CA SER A 225 11.97 -20.56 -6.68
C SER A 225 13.00 -20.36 -7.80
N GLU A 226 14.15 -21.05 -7.80
CA GLU A 226 15.18 -21.08 -8.87
C GLU A 226 15.66 -19.72 -9.46
N LYS A 227 15.47 -18.58 -8.78
CA LYS A 227 15.98 -17.27 -9.27
C LYS A 227 17.47 -17.10 -8.92
N GLU A 228 18.32 -16.92 -9.95
CA GLU A 228 19.80 -16.92 -9.87
C GLU A 228 20.47 -15.64 -9.29
N ARG A 229 19.72 -14.57 -8.96
CA ARG A 229 20.35 -13.29 -8.53
C ARG A 229 20.46 -13.14 -6.99
N PRO A 230 21.52 -12.52 -6.46
CA PRO A 230 21.71 -12.29 -5.02
C PRO A 230 20.67 -11.30 -4.47
N PHE A 231 20.23 -11.52 -3.22
CA PHE A 231 19.26 -10.63 -2.58
C PHE A 231 19.91 -9.38 -2.02
N ARG A 232 19.11 -8.32 -1.92
CA ARG A 232 19.50 -7.08 -1.26
C ARG A 232 18.60 -6.89 -0.05
N VAL A 233 19.13 -7.24 1.12
CA VAL A 233 18.41 -7.16 2.39
C VAL A 233 18.75 -5.83 3.06
N LEU A 234 17.72 -5.02 3.32
CA LEU A 234 17.84 -3.82 4.13
C LEU A 234 17.33 -4.12 5.53
N VAL A 235 18.14 -3.86 6.54
CA VAL A 235 17.77 -4.03 7.95
C VAL A 235 17.67 -2.65 8.59
N ALA A 236 16.47 -2.20 8.93
CA ALA A 236 16.24 -0.93 9.61
C ALA A 236 16.09 -1.17 11.12
N ILE A 237 16.92 -0.51 11.92
CA ILE A 237 16.91 -0.67 13.39
C ILE A 237 16.85 0.66 14.15
N ASP A 238 16.18 0.63 15.30
CA ASP A 238 16.23 1.69 16.30
C ASP A 238 17.36 1.38 17.26
N LEU A 239 18.38 2.23 17.34
CA LEU A 239 19.51 1.95 18.22
C LEU A 239 19.15 2.02 19.70
N GLY A 240 18.06 2.71 20.08
CA GLY A 240 17.60 2.82 21.47
C GLY A 240 18.70 3.26 22.44
N GLN A 241 18.41 3.26 23.74
CA GLN A 241 19.44 3.47 24.78
C GLN A 241 19.42 2.36 25.84
N ASP A 242 18.42 1.48 25.81
CA ASP A 242 18.21 0.43 26.79
C ASP A 242 18.74 -0.93 26.32
N ALA A 243 19.07 -1.80 27.28
CA ALA A 243 19.64 -3.12 27.03
C ALA A 243 18.70 -4.03 26.21
N SER A 244 17.38 -3.88 26.35
CA SER A 244 16.41 -4.71 25.63
C SER A 244 16.36 -4.39 24.14
N SER A 245 16.43 -3.10 23.78
CA SER A 245 16.58 -2.66 22.38
C SER A 245 17.85 -3.21 21.74
N ARG A 246 18.95 -3.23 22.49
CA ARG A 246 20.22 -3.78 22.01
C ARG A 246 20.15 -5.28 21.74
N GLU A 247 19.61 -6.06 22.68
CA GLU A 247 19.47 -7.52 22.52
C GLU A 247 18.56 -7.87 21.33
N LEU A 248 17.44 -7.15 21.17
CA LEU A 248 16.56 -7.30 20.02
C LEU A 248 17.31 -7.02 18.71
N ASN A 249 18.04 -5.90 18.63
CA ASN A 249 18.80 -5.54 17.45
C ASN A 249 19.88 -6.57 17.11
N GLU A 250 20.58 -7.11 18.11
CA GLU A 250 21.56 -8.19 17.91
C GLU A 250 20.89 -9.43 17.31
N ARG A 251 19.70 -9.81 17.78
CA ARG A 251 18.94 -10.95 17.23
C ARG A 251 18.44 -10.70 15.81
N VAL A 252 17.95 -9.50 15.52
CA VAL A 252 17.47 -9.11 14.18
C VAL A 252 18.62 -9.12 13.17
N VAL A 253 19.74 -8.49 13.52
CA VAL A 253 20.93 -8.44 12.66
C VAL A 253 21.49 -9.86 12.43
N ARG A 254 21.55 -10.70 13.46
CA ARG A 254 21.99 -12.10 13.34
C ARG A 254 21.14 -12.90 12.36
N HIS A 255 19.81 -12.84 12.48
CA HIS A 255 18.92 -13.56 11.57
C HIS A 255 19.00 -13.02 10.14
N ALA A 256 19.15 -11.71 9.96
CA ALA A 256 19.34 -11.15 8.62
C ALA A 256 20.66 -11.63 7.98
N ILE A 257 21.74 -11.72 8.76
CA ILE A 257 23.02 -12.29 8.34
C ILE A 257 22.86 -13.76 7.93
N ASP A 258 22.22 -14.57 8.77
CA ASP A 258 21.98 -15.98 8.49
C ASP A 258 21.15 -16.20 7.23
N LEU A 259 20.14 -15.35 7.00
CA LEU A 259 19.32 -15.37 5.79
C LEU A 259 20.13 -15.08 4.52
N ALA A 260 21.05 -14.11 4.58
CA ALA A 260 21.85 -13.74 3.42
C ALA A 260 22.97 -14.74 3.09
N ARG A 261 23.49 -15.46 4.11
CA ARG A 261 24.53 -16.50 3.98
C ARG A 261 24.12 -17.60 3.01
N GLY A 262 22.89 -18.08 3.10
CA GLY A 262 22.43 -19.20 2.28
C GLY A 262 22.47 -18.95 0.76
N ARG A 263 22.64 -17.70 0.31
CA ARG A 263 22.44 -17.28 -1.09
C ARG A 263 23.38 -16.18 -1.60
N HIS A 264 24.53 -15.96 -0.98
CA HIS A 264 25.49 -14.92 -1.39
C HIS A 264 24.85 -13.53 -1.58
N SER A 265 24.00 -13.12 -0.63
CA SER A 265 23.20 -11.89 -0.71
C SER A 265 23.90 -10.70 -0.03
N PHE A 266 23.55 -9.49 -0.46
CA PHE A 266 24.05 -8.23 0.12
C PHE A 266 23.14 -7.78 1.27
N ILE A 267 23.74 -7.41 2.38
CA ILE A 267 23.03 -6.84 3.53
C ILE A 267 23.48 -5.41 3.75
N THR A 268 22.52 -4.53 4.00
CA THR A 268 22.77 -3.20 4.55
C THR A 268 21.97 -3.05 5.84
N VAL A 269 22.65 -2.73 6.95
CA VAL A 269 22.01 -2.33 8.20
C VAL A 269 21.96 -0.81 8.24
N MET A 270 20.80 -0.27 8.56
CA MET A 270 20.58 1.17 8.60
C MET A 270 19.88 1.64 9.87
N THR A 271 20.12 2.90 10.21
CA THR A 271 19.35 3.63 11.21
C THR A 271 19.15 5.07 10.77
N ALA A 272 18.07 5.69 11.22
CA ALA A 272 17.79 7.10 11.00
C ALA A 272 18.07 7.87 12.29
N VAL A 273 18.73 9.02 12.16
CA VAL A 273 19.13 9.86 13.29
C VAL A 273 18.39 11.18 13.19
N THR A 274 17.62 11.48 14.24
CA THR A 274 16.97 12.77 14.46
C THR A 274 17.55 13.38 15.73
N GLU A 275 18.27 14.50 15.60
CA GLU A 275 18.78 15.26 16.73
C GLU A 275 18.05 16.61 16.77
N ASP A 276 17.50 16.97 17.92
CA ASP A 276 16.90 18.29 18.13
C ASP A 276 18.01 19.28 18.49
N THR A 277 18.37 20.13 17.53
CA THR A 277 19.43 21.13 17.68
C THR A 277 18.91 22.46 18.22
N GLY A 278 17.60 22.61 18.44
CA GLY A 278 16.98 23.86 18.86
C GLY A 278 17.25 25.02 17.89
N LEU A 279 17.56 26.20 18.41
CA LEU A 279 17.94 27.39 17.62
C LEU A 279 19.46 27.48 17.35
N ALA A 280 20.13 26.34 17.23
CA ALA A 280 21.57 26.32 16.97
C ALA A 280 21.90 26.83 15.57
N GLY A 281 23.01 27.56 15.43
CA GLY A 281 23.50 27.97 14.11
C GLY A 281 23.98 26.76 13.27
N PRO A 282 24.01 26.87 11.92
CA PRO A 282 24.22 25.75 11.00
C PRO A 282 25.47 24.90 11.28
N GLU A 283 26.56 25.52 11.73
CA GLU A 283 27.81 24.82 12.06
C GLU A 283 27.67 23.90 13.28
N LYS A 284 26.93 24.35 14.29
CA LYS A 284 26.70 23.58 15.50
C LYS A 284 25.73 22.43 15.24
N GLU A 285 24.74 22.63 14.37
CA GLU A 285 23.84 21.56 13.92
C GLU A 285 24.60 20.46 13.18
N MET A 286 25.44 20.84 12.22
CA MET A 286 26.27 19.91 11.46
C MET A 286 27.20 19.11 12.37
N LYS A 287 27.78 19.75 13.39
CA LYS A 287 28.64 19.07 14.37
C LYS A 287 27.88 18.03 15.19
N VAL A 288 26.72 18.41 15.74
CA VAL A 288 25.86 17.51 16.54
C VAL A 288 25.44 16.29 15.71
N TYR A 289 25.02 16.53 14.46
CA TYR A 289 24.61 15.48 13.55
C TYR A 289 25.77 14.52 13.19
N ASN A 290 26.96 15.07 12.87
CA ASN A 290 28.13 14.26 12.55
C ASN A 290 28.54 13.36 13.73
N GLU A 291 28.53 13.90 14.94
CA GLU A 291 28.79 13.11 16.16
C GLU A 291 27.75 12.00 16.34
N ALA A 292 26.47 12.30 16.11
CA ALA A 292 25.40 11.31 16.18
C ALA A 292 25.56 10.19 15.13
N CYS A 293 25.93 10.54 13.89
CA CYS A 293 26.25 9.57 12.85
C CYS A 293 27.42 8.66 13.20
N ILE A 294 28.48 9.22 13.78
CA ILE A 294 29.65 8.45 14.22
C ILE A 294 29.25 7.47 15.32
N ARG A 295 28.47 7.93 16.32
CA ARG A 295 27.94 7.05 17.38
C ARG A 295 27.09 5.93 16.80
N ALA A 296 26.17 6.25 15.90
CA ALA A 296 25.27 5.29 15.27
C ALA A 296 26.04 4.23 14.46
N ARG A 297 27.01 4.63 13.63
CA ARG A 297 27.86 3.69 12.87
C ARG A 297 28.65 2.77 13.79
N LYS A 298 29.20 3.31 14.89
CA LYS A 298 29.94 2.51 15.88
C LYS A 298 29.04 1.48 16.56
N ALA A 299 27.81 1.87 16.91
CA ALA A 299 26.82 0.97 17.49
C ALA A 299 26.43 -0.16 16.52
N ILE A 300 26.10 0.16 15.26
CA ILE A 300 25.77 -0.83 14.23
C ILE A 300 26.94 -1.79 14.01
N LYS A 301 28.18 -1.28 13.94
CA LYS A 301 29.37 -2.12 13.78
C LYS A 301 29.56 -3.09 14.95
N GLY A 302 29.27 -2.64 16.17
CA GLY A 302 29.25 -3.48 17.36
C GLY A 302 28.21 -4.59 17.29
N LEU A 303 26.99 -4.27 16.86
CA LEU A 303 25.90 -5.24 16.67
C LEU A 303 26.26 -6.31 15.63
N ILE A 304 26.84 -5.91 14.50
CA ILE A 304 27.29 -6.83 13.44
C ILE A 304 28.39 -7.76 13.98
N GLY A 305 29.34 -7.22 14.76
CA GLY A 305 30.37 -8.03 15.40
C GLY A 305 29.82 -9.07 16.37
N ALA A 306 28.87 -8.66 17.23
CA ALA A 306 28.22 -9.55 18.21
C ALA A 306 27.25 -10.56 17.56
N ALA A 307 26.73 -10.26 16.37
CA ALA A 307 25.88 -11.16 15.61
C ALA A 307 26.66 -12.37 15.02
N GLY A 308 27.99 -12.35 15.00
CA GLY A 308 28.81 -13.50 14.62
C GLY A 308 28.96 -13.69 13.11
N GLY A 309 29.36 -12.64 12.38
CA GLY A 309 29.65 -12.70 10.95
C GLY A 309 30.89 -13.56 10.61
N ASP A 310 30.90 -14.16 9.42
CA ASP A 310 31.99 -14.98 8.85
C ASP A 310 33.01 -14.15 8.04
N GLY A 311 32.93 -12.82 8.13
CA GLY A 311 33.68 -11.89 7.29
C GLY A 311 32.91 -11.36 6.08
N SER A 312 31.66 -11.80 5.85
CA SER A 312 30.79 -11.23 4.81
C SER A 312 30.62 -9.71 4.99
N PRO A 313 30.85 -8.89 3.95
CA PRO A 313 30.74 -7.45 4.05
C PRO A 313 29.29 -7.00 4.24
N VAL A 314 28.98 -6.46 5.41
CA VAL A 314 27.69 -5.84 5.73
C VAL A 314 27.80 -4.32 5.56
N GLY A 315 26.95 -3.76 4.71
CA GLY A 315 26.83 -2.32 4.53
C GLY A 315 26.27 -1.66 5.78
N ILE A 316 26.79 -0.48 6.14
CA ILE A 316 26.25 0.34 7.22
C ILE A 316 25.79 1.67 6.63
N ASN A 317 24.52 2.00 6.78
CA ASN A 317 23.98 3.30 6.39
C ASN A 317 23.41 4.04 7.60
N VAL A 318 23.71 5.33 7.72
CA VAL A 318 23.09 6.21 8.71
C VAL A 318 22.59 7.43 7.96
N ARG A 319 21.29 7.71 8.08
CA ARG A 319 20.62 8.83 7.41
C ARG A 319 20.12 9.85 8.42
N GLN A 320 20.11 11.11 8.01
CA GLN A 320 19.48 12.19 8.76
C GLN A 320 17.99 12.21 8.50
N GLY A 321 17.24 12.68 9.50
CA GLY A 321 15.87 13.11 9.32
C GLY A 321 14.87 12.00 9.62
N ASP A 322 13.66 12.14 9.07
CA ASP A 322 12.57 11.26 9.39
C ASP A 322 12.88 9.80 9.02
N VAL A 323 12.48 8.89 9.91
CA VAL A 323 12.72 7.45 9.77
C VAL A 323 12.15 6.92 8.46
N VAL A 324 11.01 7.44 8.00
CA VAL A 324 10.35 6.99 6.77
C VAL A 324 11.13 7.35 5.54
N GLU A 325 11.49 8.61 5.42
CA GLU A 325 12.23 9.12 4.27
C GLU A 325 13.59 8.44 4.17
N ALA A 326 14.24 8.24 5.31
CA ALA A 326 15.51 7.53 5.40
C ALA A 326 15.40 6.07 4.92
N VAL A 327 14.39 5.34 5.37
CA VAL A 327 14.17 3.93 4.99
C VAL A 327 13.78 3.83 3.51
N ASN A 328 12.84 4.65 3.04
CA ASN A 328 12.41 4.66 1.63
C ASN A 328 13.55 5.06 0.68
N GLY A 329 14.34 6.07 1.06
CA GLY A 329 15.53 6.46 0.33
C GLY A 329 16.52 5.31 0.21
N CYS A 330 16.81 4.61 1.31
CA CYS A 330 17.69 3.43 1.28
C CYS A 330 17.13 2.30 0.40
N ILE A 331 15.82 2.02 0.46
CA ILE A 331 15.23 0.94 -0.36
C ILE A 331 15.36 1.26 -1.85
N ARG A 332 15.14 2.52 -2.24
CA ARG A 332 15.32 2.98 -3.61
C ARG A 332 16.78 2.92 -4.05
N ASP A 333 17.69 3.47 -3.25
CA ASP A 333 19.12 3.59 -3.58
C ASP A 333 19.78 2.20 -3.69
N TYR A 334 19.44 1.29 -2.78
CA TYR A 334 19.98 -0.08 -2.78
C TYR A 334 19.16 -1.07 -3.62
N LYS A 335 17.97 -0.67 -4.07
CA LYS A 335 16.96 -1.55 -4.71
C LYS A 335 16.70 -2.81 -3.87
N ALA A 336 16.38 -2.62 -2.59
CA ALA A 336 16.21 -3.71 -1.64
C ALA A 336 15.07 -4.66 -2.05
N ASP A 337 15.31 -5.98 -1.97
CA ASP A 337 14.29 -7.01 -2.23
C ASP A 337 13.49 -7.35 -0.94
N LEU A 338 14.09 -7.07 0.22
CA LEU A 338 13.57 -7.41 1.55
C LEU A 338 13.95 -6.30 2.55
N LEU A 339 12.96 -5.80 3.29
CA LEU A 339 13.12 -4.92 4.44
C LEU A 339 12.86 -5.71 5.72
N VAL A 340 13.81 -5.70 6.66
CA VAL A 340 13.66 -6.24 8.01
C VAL A 340 13.72 -5.08 9.00
N VAL A 341 12.72 -4.94 9.85
CA VAL A 341 12.56 -3.81 10.77
C VAL A 341 12.66 -4.33 12.20
N GLY A 342 13.64 -3.84 12.97
CA GLY A 342 13.86 -4.23 14.37
C GLY A 342 13.70 -3.04 15.32
N GLY A 343 12.70 -3.07 16.20
CA GLY A 343 12.44 -1.94 17.10
C GLY A 343 11.75 -2.32 18.40
N SER A 344 12.31 -1.86 19.52
CA SER A 344 11.72 -1.99 20.86
C SER A 344 10.38 -1.27 20.94
N ARG A 345 9.39 -1.83 21.65
CA ARG A 345 8.00 -1.32 21.76
C ARG A 345 7.87 0.18 22.11
N ARG A 346 8.90 0.81 22.68
CA ARG A 346 8.90 2.23 23.07
C ARG A 346 9.63 3.19 22.10
N GLY A 347 10.27 2.68 21.05
CA GLY A 347 11.11 3.45 20.12
C GLY A 347 10.36 4.23 19.04
N ALA A 348 11.08 5.06 18.28
CA ALA A 348 10.53 5.70 17.08
C ALA A 348 10.19 4.65 16.02
N LEU A 349 10.97 3.57 15.96
CA LEU A 349 10.76 2.48 15.01
C LEU A 349 9.59 1.55 15.39
N SER A 350 9.24 1.42 16.68
CA SER A 350 8.00 0.74 17.07
C SER A 350 6.77 1.61 16.87
N ARG A 351 6.87 2.93 17.11
CA ARG A 351 5.80 3.89 16.74
C ARG A 351 5.61 3.94 15.23
N PHE A 352 6.69 3.81 14.48
CA PHE A 352 6.67 3.53 13.05
C PHE A 352 5.80 2.29 12.82
N ILE A 353 6.23 1.09 13.24
CA ILE A 353 5.51 -0.18 13.06
C ILE A 353 4.03 -0.17 13.52
N LEU A 354 3.74 0.52 14.62
CA LEU A 354 2.43 0.50 15.30
C LEU A 354 1.55 1.71 14.97
N GLY A 355 2.00 2.63 14.11
CA GLY A 355 1.34 3.92 13.84
C GLY A 355 1.14 4.24 12.35
N SER A 356 0.65 5.45 12.07
CA SER A 356 0.39 5.98 10.71
C SER A 356 1.65 6.00 9.82
N THR A 357 2.82 6.00 10.44
CA THR A 357 4.14 6.08 9.81
C THR A 357 4.59 4.73 9.19
N ALA A 358 4.30 3.56 9.79
CA ALA A 358 4.53 2.26 9.11
C ALA A 358 3.52 1.97 8.04
N TYR A 359 2.30 2.46 8.19
CA TYR A 359 1.31 2.37 7.13
C TYR A 359 1.86 3.04 5.86
N LYS A 360 2.38 4.28 5.96
CA LYS A 360 3.02 5.01 4.84
C LYS A 360 4.18 4.26 4.17
N ILE A 361 4.99 3.50 4.94
CA ILE A 361 6.06 2.68 4.34
C ILE A 361 5.50 1.42 3.72
N LEU A 362 4.74 0.60 4.47
CA LEU A 362 4.18 -0.66 3.98
C LEU A 362 3.38 -0.49 2.68
N THR A 363 2.84 0.70 2.44
CA THR A 363 2.10 1.08 1.25
C THR A 363 2.96 1.69 0.13
N SER A 364 4.16 2.19 0.44
CA SER A 364 5.08 2.81 -0.54
C SER A 364 6.25 1.92 -0.95
N VAL A 365 6.58 0.88 -0.17
CA VAL A 365 7.66 -0.05 -0.54
C VAL A 365 7.18 -1.19 -1.42
N ARG A 366 7.89 -1.39 -2.53
CA ARG A 366 7.69 -2.51 -3.46
C ARG A 366 8.45 -3.79 -3.05
N CYS A 367 9.01 -3.84 -1.83
CA CYS A 367 9.77 -4.98 -1.32
C CYS A 367 9.05 -5.68 -0.17
N ASN A 368 9.37 -6.96 0.09
CA ASN A 368 8.76 -7.67 1.22
C ASN A 368 9.21 -7.04 2.54
N VAL A 369 8.31 -6.88 3.51
CA VAL A 369 8.61 -6.26 4.81
C VAL A 369 8.39 -7.25 5.94
N TYR A 370 9.37 -7.34 6.82
CA TYR A 370 9.33 -8.13 8.04
C TYR A 370 9.58 -7.25 9.24
N VAL A 371 8.79 -7.47 10.27
CA VAL A 371 8.78 -6.69 11.50
C VAL A 371 9.09 -7.61 12.66
N VAL A 372 10.05 -7.22 13.48
CA VAL A 372 10.53 -8.01 14.62
C VAL A 372 10.57 -7.13 15.87
N HIS A 373 9.98 -7.63 16.97
CA HIS A 373 9.80 -6.92 18.25
C HIS A 373 10.35 -7.67 19.45
#